data_AF-A0A6P0WLM3-F1
#
_entry.id   AF-A0A6P0WLM3-F1
#
_cell.length_a   1.000
_cell.length_b   1.000
_cell.length_c   1.000
_cell.angle_alpha   90.00
_cell.angle_beta   90.00
_cell.angle_gamma   90.00
#
_symmetry.space_group_name_H-M   'P 1'
#
loop_
_entity.id
_entity.type
_entity.pdbx_description
1 polymer ?
#
loop_
_entity_poly.entity_id
_entity_poly.type
_entity_poly.pdbx_seq_one_letter_code
_entity_poly.pdbx_strand_id
1 'polypeptide(L)'
;MALSPYEETILDFVYIAEKQPELFTAKDRADLAQLVATLPEDVEEISNQIALWCESHPHILDAIFDLPVEESASLRAAGGRDTSLTGKESKDAIENTVRESIPPKNSNSPPPKTKSADDT
;
A
#
# COMPACT_ATOMS: atom_id res chain seq x y z
N MET A 1 -18.42 -7.47 11.56
CA MET A 1 -18.84 -6.09 11.23
C MET A 1 -18.35 -5.82 9.81
N ALA A 2 -19.12 -5.13 8.98
CA ALA A 2 -18.61 -4.71 7.67
C ALA A 2 -17.59 -3.57 7.88
N LEU A 3 -16.56 -3.51 7.04
CA LEU A 3 -15.61 -2.40 7.03
C LEU A 3 -16.33 -1.08 6.71
N SER A 4 -15.85 0.02 7.27
CA SER A 4 -16.33 1.34 6.86
C SER A 4 -15.84 1.68 5.45
N PRO A 5 -16.57 2.49 4.67
CA PRO A 5 -16.14 2.89 3.32
C PRO A 5 -14.77 3.60 3.31
N TYR A 6 -14.39 4.20 4.44
CA TYR A 6 -13.08 4.81 4.63
C TYR A 6 -11.96 3.76 4.68
N GLU A 7 -12.16 2.68 5.43
CA GLU A 7 -11.23 1.57 5.49
C GLU A 7 -11.12 0.86 4.14
N GLU A 8 -12.24 0.69 3.43
CA GLU A 8 -12.27 0.09 2.10
C GLU A 8 -11.42 0.90 1.10
N THR A 9 -11.55 2.22 1.11
CA THR A 9 -10.76 3.12 0.24
C THR A 9 -9.26 2.98 0.50
N ILE A 10 -8.87 2.93 1.78
CA ILE A 10 -7.47 2.78 2.18
C ILE A 10 -6.93 1.41 1.76
N LEU A 11 -7.71 0.34 1.96
CA LEU A 11 -7.30 -1.01 1.61
C LEU A 11 -7.16 -1.20 0.10
N ASP A 12 -8.10 -0.72 -0.69
CA ASP A 12 -8.03 -0.80 -2.16
C ASP A 12 -6.82 -0.03 -2.68
N PHE A 13 -6.53 1.13 -2.09
CA PHE A 13 -5.34 1.93 -2.41
C PHE A 13 -4.05 1.17 -2.11
N VAL A 14 -3.91 0.65 -0.89
CA VAL A 14 -2.73 -0.12 -0.47
C VAL A 14 -2.57 -1.34 -1.38
N TYR A 15 -3.67 -2.03 -1.69
CA TYR A 15 -3.66 -3.20 -2.56
C TYR A 15 -3.13 -2.88 -3.97
N ILE A 16 -3.63 -1.82 -4.60
CA ILE A 16 -3.15 -1.39 -5.92
C ILE A 16 -1.67 -1.00 -5.86
N ALA A 17 -1.26 -0.33 -4.79
CA ALA A 17 0.10 0.12 -4.63
C ALA A 17 1.09 -1.04 -4.35
N GLU A 18 0.64 -2.13 -3.72
CA GLU A 18 1.41 -3.38 -3.57
C GLU A 18 1.41 -4.26 -4.83
N LYS A 19 0.28 -4.37 -5.54
CA LYS A 19 0.11 -5.27 -6.70
C LYS A 19 0.59 -4.66 -8.00
N GLN A 20 0.40 -3.36 -8.17
CA GLN A 20 0.74 -2.61 -9.37
C GLN A 20 1.61 -1.40 -9.02
N PRO A 21 2.78 -1.61 -8.38
CA PRO A 21 3.68 -0.50 -8.04
C PRO A 21 4.13 0.26 -9.29
N GLU A 22 4.13 -0.37 -10.46
CA GLU A 22 4.47 0.27 -11.74
C GLU A 22 3.57 1.45 -12.14
N LEU A 23 2.33 1.51 -11.61
CA LEU A 23 1.44 2.65 -11.81
C LEU A 23 1.92 3.92 -11.11
N PHE A 24 2.71 3.77 -10.05
CA PHE A 24 3.18 4.87 -9.23
C PHE A 24 4.53 5.38 -9.76
N THR A 25 4.50 6.56 -10.36
CA THR A 25 5.73 7.21 -10.82
C THR A 25 6.58 7.69 -9.64
N ALA A 26 7.86 8.00 -9.89
CA ALA A 26 8.73 8.56 -8.85
C ALA A 26 8.17 9.86 -8.25
N LYS A 27 7.42 10.64 -9.05
CA LYS A 27 6.74 11.85 -8.58
C LYS A 27 5.59 11.50 -7.64
N ASP A 28 4.71 10.59 -8.06
CA ASP A 28 3.56 10.15 -7.26
C ASP A 28 4.02 9.62 -5.90
N ARG A 29 5.13 8.88 -5.86
CA ARG A 29 5.73 8.39 -4.61
C ARG A 29 6.22 9.50 -3.69
N ALA A 30 6.86 10.52 -4.25
CA ALA A 30 7.35 11.65 -3.46
C ALA A 30 6.17 12.47 -2.92
N ASP A 31 5.17 12.74 -3.74
CA ASP A 31 3.94 13.41 -3.35
C ASP A 31 3.18 12.60 -2.27
N LEU A 32 3.06 11.28 -2.43
CA LEU A 32 2.44 10.38 -1.45
C LEU A 32 3.23 10.32 -0.13
N ALA A 33 4.57 10.29 -0.18
CA ALA A 33 5.41 10.34 1.01
C ALA A 33 5.21 11.64 1.82
N GLN A 34 5.08 12.77 1.11
CA GLN A 34 4.77 14.06 1.74
C GLN A 34 3.36 14.06 2.34
N LEU A 35 2.38 13.50 1.62
CA LEU A 35 1.01 13.37 2.13
C LEU A 35 1.00 12.58 3.44
N VAL A 36 1.59 11.37 3.46
CA VAL A 36 1.67 10.48 4.63
C VAL A 36 2.28 11.18 5.84
N ALA A 37 3.32 11.98 5.65
CA ALA A 37 3.94 12.74 6.73
C ALA A 37 2.98 13.75 7.39
N THR A 38 1.98 14.24 6.65
CA THR A 38 0.97 15.20 7.12
C THR A 38 -0.32 14.56 7.61
N LEU A 39 -0.53 13.26 7.36
CA LEU A 39 -1.77 12.57 7.74
C LEU A 39 -1.93 12.45 9.26
N PRO A 40 -3.14 12.71 9.80
CA PRO A 40 -3.47 12.45 11.20
C PRO A 40 -3.63 10.95 11.46
N GLU A 41 -3.75 10.55 12.73
CA GLU A 41 -4.05 9.17 13.13
C GLU A 41 -5.56 8.88 13.14
N ASP A 42 -6.29 9.39 12.15
CA ASP A 42 -7.75 9.23 12.01
C ASP A 42 -8.09 8.60 10.65
N VAL A 43 -8.89 7.53 10.66
CA VAL A 43 -9.17 6.70 9.47
C VAL A 43 -9.99 7.47 8.43
N GLU A 44 -10.99 8.23 8.87
CA GLU A 44 -11.85 9.00 7.98
C GLU A 44 -11.06 10.11 7.30
N GLU A 45 -10.25 10.84 8.07
CA GLU A 45 -9.42 11.91 7.52
C GLU A 45 -8.31 11.37 6.61
N ILE A 46 -7.69 10.24 6.98
CA ILE A 46 -6.73 9.54 6.09
C ILE A 46 -7.41 9.18 4.77
N SER A 47 -8.60 8.56 4.82
CA SER A 47 -9.33 8.16 3.62
C SER A 47 -9.68 9.37 2.76
N ASN A 48 -10.15 10.47 3.34
CA ASN A 48 -10.50 11.68 2.61
C ASN A 48 -9.28 12.27 1.90
N GLN A 49 -8.14 12.33 2.58
CA GLN A 49 -6.91 12.86 2.01
C GLN A 49 -6.34 11.97 0.89
N ILE A 50 -6.44 10.63 1.04
CA ILE A 50 -6.07 9.68 0.00
C ILE A 50 -7.01 9.78 -1.20
N ALA A 51 -8.32 9.85 -0.98
CA ALA A 51 -9.30 10.02 -2.04
C ALA A 51 -9.03 11.30 -2.85
N LEU A 52 -8.82 12.43 -2.15
CA LEU A 52 -8.49 13.71 -2.77
C LEU A 52 -7.16 13.68 -3.53
N TRP A 53 -6.17 12.93 -3.03
CA TRP A 53 -4.92 12.70 -3.75
C TRP A 53 -5.13 11.88 -5.03
N CYS A 54 -5.94 10.82 -4.97
CA CYS A 54 -6.29 10.00 -6.14
C CYS A 54 -7.04 10.80 -7.21
N GLU A 55 -7.86 11.80 -6.86
CA GLU A 55 -8.50 12.69 -7.84
C GLU A 55 -7.48 13.46 -8.70
N SER A 56 -6.29 13.74 -8.15
CA SER A 56 -5.19 14.37 -8.88
C SER A 56 -4.35 13.38 -9.69
N HIS A 57 -4.56 12.07 -9.51
CA HIS A 57 -3.81 10.99 -10.14
C HIS A 57 -4.78 9.99 -10.81
N PRO A 58 -5.40 10.38 -11.93
CA PRO A 58 -6.49 9.62 -12.54
C PRO A 58 -6.09 8.20 -12.96
N HIS A 59 -4.81 7.94 -13.26
CA HIS A 59 -4.31 6.60 -13.58
C HIS A 59 -4.35 5.62 -12.40
N ILE A 60 -4.14 6.13 -11.17
CA ILE A 60 -4.25 5.33 -9.95
C ILE A 60 -5.72 5.15 -9.58
N LEU A 61 -6.51 6.21 -9.72
CA LEU A 61 -7.95 6.17 -9.48
C LEU A 61 -8.65 5.17 -10.40
N ASP A 62 -8.31 5.17 -11.69
CA ASP A 62 -8.85 4.21 -12.67
C ASP A 62 -8.49 2.76 -12.28
N ALA A 63 -7.25 2.51 -11.87
CA ALA A 63 -6.83 1.19 -11.41
C ALA A 63 -7.59 0.72 -10.15
N ILE A 64 -7.91 1.63 -9.22
CA ILE A 64 -8.76 1.33 -8.05
C ILE A 64 -10.19 0.97 -8.49
N PHE A 65 -10.75 1.68 -9.48
CA PHE A 65 -12.09 1.38 -10.02
C PHE A 65 -12.13 0.10 -10.87
N ASP A 66 -11.01 -0.27 -11.51
CA ASP A 66 -10.88 -1.48 -12.31
C ASP A 66 -10.69 -2.75 -11.44
N LEU A 67 -10.53 -2.60 -10.12
CA LEU A 67 -10.38 -3.73 -9.20
C LEU A 67 -11.59 -4.68 -9.32
N PRO A 68 -11.35 -5.96 -9.64
CA PRO A 68 -12.43 -6.93 -9.73
C PRO A 68 -13.08 -7.11 -8.36
N VAL A 69 -14.41 -7.20 -8.35
CA VAL A 69 -15.24 -7.34 -7.13
C VAL A 69 -14.79 -8.51 -6.27
N GLU A 70 -14.22 -9.57 -6.84
CA GLU A 70 -13.71 -10.74 -6.11
C GLU A 70 -12.43 -10.43 -5.29
N GLU A 71 -11.55 -9.56 -5.80
CA GLU A 71 -10.33 -9.16 -5.08
C GLU A 71 -10.67 -8.17 -3.97
N SER A 72 -11.52 -7.18 -4.26
CA SER A 72 -12.02 -6.26 -3.24
C SER A 72 -12.87 -6.99 -2.20
N ALA A 73 -13.71 -7.95 -2.60
CA ALA A 73 -14.46 -8.78 -1.67
C ALA A 73 -13.56 -9.67 -0.82
N SER A 74 -12.43 -10.17 -1.33
CA SER A 74 -11.47 -10.96 -0.54
C SER A 74 -10.78 -10.12 0.53
N LEU A 75 -10.47 -8.84 0.24
CA LEU A 75 -9.98 -7.86 1.22
C LEU A 75 -11.06 -7.49 2.24
N ARG A 76 -12.32 -7.44 1.81
CA ARG A 76 -13.48 -6.96 2.60
C ARG A 76 -14.24 -8.09 3.33
N ALA A 77 -13.97 -9.35 3.02
CA ALA A 77 -14.64 -10.50 3.63
C ALA A 77 -14.10 -10.82 5.03
N ALA A 78 -15.00 -11.34 5.87
CA ALA A 78 -14.81 -11.70 7.28
C ALA A 78 -13.76 -12.80 7.56
N GLY A 79 -12.85 -13.10 6.63
CA GLY A 79 -11.72 -14.02 6.79
C GLY A 79 -10.34 -13.37 6.62
N GLY A 80 -10.25 -12.07 6.31
CA GLY A 80 -8.98 -11.36 6.08
C GLY A 80 -8.49 -10.53 7.26
N ARG A 81 -9.36 -9.75 7.90
CA ARG A 81 -9.10 -8.97 9.14
C ARG A 81 -10.39 -8.91 9.97
N ASP A 82 -10.34 -9.44 11.20
CA ASP A 82 -11.49 -9.42 12.15
C ASP A 82 -11.65 -8.06 12.85
N THR A 83 -10.66 -7.18 12.72
CA THR A 83 -10.57 -5.90 13.44
C THR A 83 -10.57 -4.72 12.49
N SER A 84 -11.41 -3.72 12.77
CA SER A 84 -11.31 -2.40 12.13
C SER A 84 -9.87 -1.91 12.16
N LEU A 85 -9.44 -1.36 11.02
CA LEU A 85 -8.18 -0.62 10.92
C LEU A 85 -8.25 0.58 11.86
N THR A 86 -7.26 0.72 12.72
CA THR A 86 -7.02 1.99 13.40
C THR A 86 -6.40 3.00 12.43
N GLY A 87 -6.52 4.30 12.73
CA GLY A 87 -5.89 5.34 11.92
C GLY A 87 -4.37 5.17 11.84
N LYS A 88 -3.76 4.70 12.93
CA LYS A 88 -2.34 4.35 12.97
C LYS A 88 -1.99 3.23 11.99
N GLU A 89 -2.70 2.10 12.03
CA GLU A 89 -2.46 0.99 11.11
C GLU A 89 -2.66 1.38 9.64
N SER A 90 -3.65 2.23 9.38
CA SER A 90 -3.91 2.78 8.04
C SER A 90 -2.72 3.60 7.54
N LYS A 91 -2.19 4.48 8.39
CA LYS A 91 -1.03 5.30 8.08
C LYS A 91 0.23 4.44 7.87
N ASP A 92 0.49 3.48 8.75
CA ASP A 92 1.61 2.54 8.65
C ASP A 92 1.54 1.73 7.33
N ALA A 93 0.35 1.27 6.93
CA ALA A 93 0.18 0.52 5.68
C ALA A 93 0.51 1.36 4.43
N ILE A 94 0.06 2.61 4.40
CA ILE A 94 0.35 3.53 3.29
C ILE A 94 1.85 3.87 3.28
N GLU A 95 2.46 4.13 4.44
CA GLU A 95 3.90 4.42 4.56
C GLU A 95 4.75 3.23 4.06
N ASN A 96 4.39 2.01 4.46
CA ASN A 96 5.08 0.81 4.02
C ASN A 96 5.03 0.68 2.50
N THR A 97 3.89 0.99 1.91
CA THR A 97 3.72 0.89 0.46
C THR A 97 4.57 1.91 -0.31
N VAL A 98 4.70 3.13 0.21
CA VAL A 98 5.63 4.15 -0.32
C VAL A 98 7.08 3.64 -0.29
N ARG A 99 7.49 2.96 0.78
CA ARG A 99 8.85 2.42 0.94
C ARG A 99 9.14 1.22 0.04
N GLU A 100 8.26 0.22 0.02
CA GLU A 100 8.44 -1.05 -0.69
C GLU A 100 8.47 -0.87 -2.21
N SER A 101 7.76 0.13 -2.70
CA SER A 101 7.61 0.34 -4.13
C SER A 101 8.74 1.17 -4.76
N ILE A 102 9.74 1.58 -3.97
CA ILE A 102 11.00 2.08 -4.51
C ILE A 102 11.77 0.85 -4.99
N PRO A 103 11.99 0.66 -6.31
CA PRO A 103 12.79 -0.47 -6.77
C PRO A 103 14.15 -0.40 -6.06
N PRO A 104 14.62 -1.50 -5.45
CA PRO A 104 15.92 -1.50 -4.81
C PRO A 104 16.95 -1.12 -5.86
N LYS A 105 17.52 0.07 -5.72
CA LYS A 105 18.63 0.53 -6.55
C LYS A 105 19.78 -0.44 -6.34
N ASN A 106 19.93 -1.43 -7.23
CA ASN A 106 21.05 -2.37 -7.28
C ASN A 106 21.45 -2.98 -5.93
N SER A 107 20.72 -4.00 -5.47
CA SER A 107 21.34 -5.01 -4.60
C SER A 107 22.11 -5.99 -5.47
N ASN A 108 23.29 -5.55 -5.92
CA ASN A 108 24.35 -6.43 -6.39
C ASN A 108 24.87 -7.21 -5.17
N SER A 109 24.11 -8.22 -4.74
CA SER A 109 24.54 -9.14 -3.69
C SER A 109 25.56 -10.11 -4.30
N PRO A 110 26.82 -10.17 -3.82
CA PRO A 110 27.74 -11.21 -4.26
C PRO A 110 27.18 -12.60 -3.86
N PRO A 111 27.37 -13.64 -4.69
CA PRO A 111 26.88 -14.98 -4.38
C PRO A 111 27.52 -15.46 -3.06
N PRO A 112 26.77 -16.15 -2.19
CA PRO A 112 27.31 -16.68 -0.95
C PRO A 112 28.41 -17.69 -1.29
N LYS A 113 29.66 -17.38 -0.90
CA LYS A 113 30.73 -18.38 -0.83
C LYS A 113 30.27 -19.45 0.16
N THR A 114 29.89 -20.60 -0.39
CA THR A 114 29.80 -21.88 0.28
C THR A 114 31.09 -22.12 1.06
N LYS A 115 31.07 -21.90 2.37
CA LYS A 115 31.99 -22.58 3.29
C LYS A 115 31.45 -24.01 3.46
N SER A 116 31.87 -24.91 2.59
CA SER A 116 31.95 -26.33 2.98
C SER A 116 33.11 -26.44 3.95
N ALA A 117 32.79 -26.62 5.22
CA ALA A 117 33.70 -27.15 6.22
C ALA A 117 33.18 -28.57 6.54
N ASP A 118 33.82 -29.55 5.92
CA ASP A 118 33.71 -31.01 6.06
C ASP A 118 34.95 -31.50 5.28
N ASP A 119 35.89 -32.32 5.72
CA ASP A 119 36.05 -33.24 6.85
C ASP A 119 37.56 -33.65 6.81
N THR A 120 38.24 -33.71 7.94
CA THR A 120 39.47 -34.52 8.15
C THR A 120 39.64 -34.77 9.64
#